data_AF-A0A7W8GFU3-F1
#
_entry.id   AF-A0A7W8GFU3-F1
#
_cell.length_a   1.000
_cell.length_b   1.000
_cell.length_c   1.000
_cell.angle_alpha   90.00
_cell.angle_beta   90.00
_cell.angle_gamma   90.00
#
_symmetry.space_group_name_H-M   'P 1'
#
loop_
_entity.id
_entity.type
_entity.pdbx_description
1 polymer ?
#
loop_
_entity_poly.entity_id
_entity_poly.type
_entity_poly.pdbx_seq_one_letter_code
_entity_poly.pdbx_strand_id
1 'polypeptide(L)'
;MSLNARPALSRVVEDTQTLKFDLNEPTRVTVGFLNQTYALELRSVELLQVLLRGAEACPGPLPGRVAEQSGAWNPSSASGRLFGSSPLILDTCGAAQVRVRVKGNAAGGQWPQLQVAGLAQDPEATVTVKGARTFLFDLAPGKKLSLRLLNPLVKEAVNSQLRVAVSFEPQ
;
A
#
# COMPACT_ATOMS: atom_id res chain seq x y z
N MET A 1 -21.67 12.28 -18.11
CA MET A 1 -21.20 12.75 -19.42
C MET A 1 -20.41 11.61 -20.03
N SER A 2 -20.97 10.91 -21.02
CA SER A 2 -20.28 9.80 -21.66
C SER A 2 -19.25 10.35 -22.64
N LEU A 3 -17.96 10.16 -22.37
CA LEU A 3 -16.87 10.36 -23.33
C LEU A 3 -16.88 9.20 -24.33
N ASN A 4 -17.95 9.07 -25.13
CA ASN A 4 -18.02 8.14 -26.27
C ASN A 4 -17.20 8.64 -27.48
N ALA A 5 -16.45 9.73 -27.32
CA ALA A 5 -15.51 10.20 -28.34
C ALA A 5 -14.20 9.42 -28.21
N ARG A 6 -13.67 8.92 -29.34
CA ARG A 6 -12.32 8.37 -29.36
C ARG A 6 -11.34 9.51 -29.04
N PRO A 7 -10.41 9.33 -28.09
CA PRO A 7 -9.44 10.38 -27.76
C PRO A 7 -8.59 10.66 -29.00
N ALA A 8 -8.60 11.92 -29.48
CA ALA A 8 -7.72 12.36 -30.57
C ALA A 8 -6.26 12.33 -30.11
N LEU A 9 -6.02 12.63 -28.83
CA LEU A 9 -4.74 12.47 -28.16
C LEU A 9 -4.99 12.15 -26.68
N SER A 10 -4.29 11.14 -26.16
CA SER A 10 -4.18 10.89 -24.73
C SER A 10 -2.72 11.03 -24.35
N ARG A 11 -2.40 12.00 -23.48
CA ARG A 11 -1.05 12.24 -22.99
C ARG A 11 -1.05 12.37 -21.48
N VAL A 12 -0.05 11.78 -20.86
CA VAL A 12 0.33 12.08 -19.48
C VAL A 12 1.10 13.39 -19.50
N VAL A 13 0.71 14.33 -18.63
CA VAL A 13 1.33 15.65 -18.52
C VAL A 13 1.90 15.76 -17.10
N GLU A 14 3.22 15.74 -17.00
CA GLU A 14 3.94 15.70 -15.72
C GLU A 14 4.32 17.11 -15.22
N ASP A 15 4.26 18.13 -16.10
CA ASP A 15 4.65 19.53 -15.86
C ASP A 15 3.85 20.48 -16.78
N THR A 16 4.20 21.78 -16.86
CA THR A 16 3.64 22.68 -17.88
C THR A 16 4.03 22.21 -19.29
N GLN A 17 3.06 21.74 -20.06
CA GLN A 17 3.26 21.37 -21.46
C GLN A 17 2.34 22.18 -22.36
N THR A 18 2.90 22.68 -23.45
CA THR A 18 2.13 23.24 -24.56
C THR A 18 1.93 22.14 -25.59
N LEU A 19 0.70 21.63 -25.67
CA LEU A 19 0.31 20.70 -26.72
C LEU A 19 -0.23 21.52 -27.89
N LYS A 20 0.42 21.41 -29.05
CA LYS A 20 -0.05 22.03 -30.30
C LYS A 20 -0.80 21.00 -31.13
N PHE A 21 -1.89 21.45 -31.77
CA PHE A 21 -2.73 20.63 -32.62
C PHE A 21 -3.15 21.46 -33.82
N ASP A 22 -3.03 20.90 -35.01
CA ASP A 22 -3.58 21.50 -36.22
C ASP A 22 -5.06 21.14 -36.32
N LEU A 23 -5.90 22.18 -36.37
CA LEU A 23 -7.34 22.04 -36.57
C LEU A 23 -7.64 22.33 -38.04
N ASN A 24 -7.63 21.28 -38.87
CA ASN A 24 -7.83 21.41 -40.32
C ASN A 24 -9.28 21.73 -40.70
N GLU A 25 -10.22 21.55 -39.77
CA GLU A 25 -11.65 21.82 -39.94
C GLU A 25 -12.23 22.34 -38.61
N PRO A 26 -13.37 23.08 -38.64
CA PRO A 26 -14.06 23.51 -37.42
C PRO A 26 -14.38 22.34 -36.47
N THR A 27 -13.62 22.22 -35.38
CA THR A 27 -13.66 21.06 -34.47
C THR A 27 -13.87 21.49 -33.02
N ARG A 28 -14.65 20.73 -32.26
CA ARG A 28 -14.79 20.90 -30.80
C ARG A 28 -13.67 20.15 -30.08
N VAL A 29 -12.82 20.87 -29.34
CA VAL A 29 -11.78 20.28 -28.49
C VAL A 29 -12.30 20.08 -27.06
N THR A 30 -12.11 18.88 -26.50
CA THR A 30 -12.43 18.57 -25.10
C THR A 30 -11.17 18.11 -24.39
N VAL A 31 -10.80 18.77 -23.29
CA VAL A 31 -9.67 18.39 -22.43
C VAL A 31 -10.21 17.72 -21.17
N GLY A 32 -9.83 16.47 -20.94
CA GLY A 32 -10.21 15.71 -19.74
C GLY A 32 -8.99 15.46 -18.84
N PHE A 33 -9.12 15.73 -17.55
CA PHE A 33 -8.11 15.39 -16.55
C PHE A 33 -8.56 14.16 -15.75
N LEU A 34 -7.90 13.04 -15.98
CA LEU A 34 -8.15 11.79 -15.25
C LEU A 34 -7.29 11.80 -13.99
N ASN A 35 -7.82 12.45 -12.97
CA ASN A 35 -7.12 12.69 -11.72
C ASN A 35 -6.81 11.39 -10.99
N GLN A 36 -5.55 11.14 -10.63
CA GLN A 36 -5.21 10.03 -9.73
C GLN A 36 -5.36 10.51 -8.28
N THR A 37 -6.16 9.79 -7.48
CA THR A 37 -6.21 9.97 -6.03
C THR A 37 -4.88 9.50 -5.43
N TYR A 38 -4.34 10.25 -4.47
CA TYR A 38 -3.18 9.81 -3.69
C TYR A 38 -3.46 10.00 -2.19
N ALA A 39 -2.94 9.09 -1.38
CA ALA A 39 -3.09 9.18 0.07
C ALA A 39 -2.20 10.32 0.61
N LEU A 40 -2.80 11.43 1.05
CA LEU A 40 -2.08 12.54 1.70
C LEU A 40 -1.63 12.20 3.11
N GLU A 41 -2.44 11.43 3.83
CA GLU A 41 -2.08 10.93 5.15
C GLU A 41 -2.32 9.42 5.16
N LEU A 42 -1.24 8.68 5.38
CA LEU A 42 -1.28 7.22 5.42
C LEU A 42 -0.61 6.70 6.69
N ARG A 43 -1.41 6.15 7.60
CA ARG A 43 -0.86 5.35 8.70
C ARG A 43 -0.56 3.96 8.17
N SER A 44 0.69 3.54 8.28
CA SER A 44 1.13 2.26 7.72
C SER A 44 2.19 1.59 8.59
N VAL A 45 2.29 0.28 8.43
CA VAL A 45 3.39 -0.54 8.94
C VAL A 45 4.13 -1.13 7.75
N GLU A 46 5.40 -0.78 7.60
CA GLU A 46 6.32 -1.44 6.70
C GLU A 46 6.90 -2.66 7.39
N LEU A 47 6.68 -3.85 6.84
CA LEU A 47 7.33 -5.08 7.24
C LEU A 47 8.66 -5.14 6.50
N LEU A 48 9.75 -4.78 7.17
CA LEU A 48 11.09 -4.76 6.59
C LEU A 48 11.64 -6.18 6.41
N GLN A 49 11.29 -7.08 7.34
CA GLN A 49 11.68 -8.48 7.29
C GLN A 49 10.82 -9.31 8.25
N VAL A 50 10.37 -10.48 7.81
CA VAL A 50 9.78 -11.51 8.67
C VAL A 50 10.62 -12.78 8.55
N LEU A 51 11.19 -13.24 9.66
CA LEU A 51 11.99 -14.47 9.71
C LEU A 51 11.35 -15.46 10.66
N LEU A 52 11.23 -16.71 10.24
CA LEU A 52 10.93 -17.84 11.13
C LEU A 52 12.24 -18.54 11.50
N ARG A 53 12.42 -18.88 12.78
CA ARG A 53 13.52 -19.68 13.29
C ARG A 53 12.97 -20.87 14.09
N GLY A 54 13.47 -22.07 13.83
CA GLY A 54 13.05 -23.29 14.51
C GLY A 54 13.28 -24.54 13.67
N ALA A 55 13.26 -25.73 14.28
CA ALA A 55 13.50 -27.01 13.63
C ALA A 55 12.44 -27.35 12.55
N GLU A 56 11.25 -26.77 12.65
CA GLU A 56 10.13 -26.93 11.71
C GLU A 56 9.84 -25.65 10.90
N ALA A 57 10.82 -24.74 10.78
CA ALA A 57 10.66 -23.56 9.94
C ALA A 57 10.45 -23.98 8.47
N CYS A 58 9.53 -23.30 7.77
CA CYS A 58 9.17 -23.68 6.41
C CYS A 58 10.37 -23.68 5.45
N PRO A 59 10.55 -24.73 4.62
CA PRO A 59 11.52 -24.69 3.54
C PRO A 59 11.04 -23.71 2.47
N GLY A 60 11.72 -22.57 2.33
CA GLY A 60 11.48 -21.59 1.27
C GLY A 60 10.86 -20.26 1.71
N PRO A 61 10.43 -19.42 0.75
CA PRO A 61 9.85 -18.12 1.03
C PRO A 61 8.55 -18.25 1.81
N LEU A 62 8.29 -17.34 2.74
CA LEU A 62 7.09 -17.37 3.58
C LEU A 62 5.86 -17.04 2.72
N PRO A 63 4.99 -18.03 2.40
CA PRO A 63 3.79 -17.75 1.65
C PRO A 63 2.88 -16.88 2.51
N GLY A 64 2.37 -15.82 1.90
CA GLY A 64 1.57 -14.82 2.58
C GLY A 64 0.51 -14.24 1.68
N ARG A 65 -0.63 -13.88 2.27
CA ARG A 65 -1.72 -13.20 1.56
C ARG A 65 -2.17 -12.00 2.37
N VAL A 66 -2.30 -10.86 1.69
CA VAL A 66 -2.95 -9.65 2.18
C VAL A 66 -3.91 -9.19 1.08
N ALA A 67 -5.07 -8.66 1.46
CA ALA A 67 -5.98 -8.08 0.50
C ALA A 67 -5.31 -6.85 -0.15
N GLU A 68 -5.38 -6.73 -1.47
CA GLU A 68 -4.66 -5.70 -2.26
C GLU A 68 -4.96 -4.28 -1.77
N GLN A 69 -6.21 -4.02 -1.39
CA GLN A 69 -6.67 -2.75 -0.83
C GLN A 69 -6.17 -2.46 0.61
N SER A 70 -5.45 -3.39 1.23
CA SER A 70 -5.00 -3.28 2.63
C SER A 70 -3.50 -3.40 2.79
N GLY A 71 -2.77 -3.76 1.74
CA GLY A 71 -1.35 -3.93 1.80
C GLY A 71 -0.76 -4.59 0.57
N ALA A 72 0.55 -4.79 0.63
CA ALA A 72 1.30 -5.58 -0.32
C ALA A 72 2.27 -6.49 0.44
N TRP A 73 2.47 -7.70 -0.07
CA TRP A 73 3.40 -8.68 0.49
C TRP A 73 4.29 -9.24 -0.62
N ASN A 74 5.59 -9.28 -0.37
CA ASN A 74 6.56 -9.94 -1.22
C ASN A 74 7.11 -11.17 -0.49
N PRO A 75 6.71 -12.39 -0.90
CA PRO A 75 7.16 -13.62 -0.24
C PRO A 75 8.66 -13.88 -0.45
N SER A 76 9.25 -13.44 -1.56
CA SER A 76 10.67 -13.66 -1.88
C SER A 76 11.61 -12.90 -0.94
N SER A 77 11.25 -11.68 -0.53
CA SER A 77 12.01 -10.88 0.42
C SER A 77 11.45 -10.94 1.85
N ALA A 78 10.35 -11.67 2.06
CA ALA A 78 9.60 -11.70 3.31
C ALA A 78 9.35 -10.28 3.89
N SER A 79 8.92 -9.37 3.02
CA SER A 79 8.72 -7.96 3.33
C SER A 79 7.43 -7.44 2.70
N GLY A 80 6.91 -6.33 3.18
CA GLY A 80 5.66 -5.78 2.68
C GLY A 80 5.24 -4.49 3.38
N ARG A 81 4.02 -4.05 3.11
CA ARG A 81 3.41 -2.90 3.78
C ARG A 81 1.96 -3.20 4.09
N LEU A 82 1.52 -2.84 5.30
CA LEU A 82 0.14 -2.86 5.72
C LEU A 82 -0.33 -1.42 5.88
N PHE A 83 -1.47 -1.08 5.30
CA PHE A 83 -2.08 0.24 5.39
C PHE A 83 -3.61 0.21 5.53
N GLY A 84 -4.25 -0.94 5.31
CA GLY A 84 -5.65 -1.19 5.64
C GLY A 84 -5.82 -2.18 6.78
N SER A 85 -7.08 -2.47 7.14
CA SER A 85 -7.41 -3.32 8.28
C SER A 85 -7.43 -4.82 7.97
N SER A 86 -7.31 -5.25 6.71
CA SER A 86 -7.26 -6.69 6.42
C SER A 86 -5.92 -7.28 6.88
N PRO A 87 -5.92 -8.45 7.53
CA PRO A 87 -4.69 -9.05 8.01
C PRO A 87 -3.82 -9.56 6.86
N LEU A 88 -2.51 -9.48 7.05
CA LEU A 88 -1.56 -10.37 6.37
C LEU A 88 -1.54 -11.69 7.11
N ILE A 89 -1.88 -12.76 6.41
CA ILE A 89 -1.80 -14.12 6.92
C ILE A 89 -0.57 -14.79 6.33
N LEU A 90 0.32 -15.28 7.17
CA LEU A 90 1.51 -16.05 6.80
C LEU A 90 1.31 -17.51 7.23
N ASP A 91 1.46 -18.43 6.27
CA ASP A 91 1.44 -19.85 6.62
C ASP A 91 2.76 -20.23 7.28
N THR A 92 2.67 -21.07 8.30
CA THR A 92 3.81 -21.54 9.10
C THR A 92 3.75 -23.06 9.13
N CYS A 93 4.92 -23.69 9.20
CA CYS A 93 5.04 -25.15 9.05
C CYS A 93 5.07 -25.89 10.39
N GLY A 94 5.16 -25.16 11.50
CA GLY A 94 5.29 -25.74 12.83
C GLY A 94 5.54 -24.68 13.89
N ALA A 95 5.97 -25.14 15.07
CA ALA A 95 6.40 -24.24 16.13
C ALA A 95 7.66 -23.47 15.69
N ALA A 96 7.64 -22.14 15.84
CA ALA A 96 8.75 -21.29 15.44
C ALA A 96 8.80 -20.00 16.25
N GLN A 97 10.00 -19.47 16.43
CA GLN A 97 10.18 -18.08 16.82
C GLN A 97 10.11 -17.19 15.57
N VAL A 98 9.23 -16.21 15.59
CA VAL A 98 9.11 -15.19 14.56
C VAL A 98 9.92 -13.98 14.98
N ARG A 99 10.78 -13.49 14.10
CA ARG A 99 11.35 -12.16 14.17
C ARG A 99 10.70 -11.26 13.13
N VAL A 100 10.00 -10.23 13.59
CA VAL A 100 9.36 -9.23 12.71
C VAL A 100 10.10 -7.91 12.86
N ARG A 101 10.84 -7.51 11.82
CA ARG A 101 11.41 -6.16 11.71
C ARG A 101 10.40 -5.29 10.99
N VAL A 102 9.96 -4.23 11.64
CA VAL A 102 8.90 -3.35 11.12
C VAL A 102 9.29 -1.88 11.27
N LYS A 103 8.68 -1.02 10.46
CA LYS A 103 8.71 0.43 10.63
C LYS A 103 7.29 0.99 10.58
N GLY A 104 6.88 1.66 11.65
CA GLY A 104 5.61 2.36 11.69
C GLY A 104 5.75 3.76 11.11
N ASN A 105 4.78 4.19 10.31
CA ASN A 105 4.65 5.55 9.82
C ASN A 105 3.41 6.18 10.48
N ALA A 106 3.62 7.24 11.26
CA ALA A 106 2.54 7.96 11.94
C ALA A 106 1.75 8.82 10.95
N ALA A 107 0.46 8.98 11.23
CA ALA A 107 -0.42 9.90 10.53
C ALA A 107 -1.58 10.30 11.45
N GLY A 108 -2.14 11.50 11.26
CA GLY A 108 -3.17 12.05 12.13
C GLY A 108 -2.75 12.10 13.61
N GLY A 109 -1.47 12.37 13.89
CA GLY A 109 -0.94 12.49 15.25
C GLY A 109 -0.78 11.17 16.04
N GLN A 110 -1.02 10.00 15.44
CA GLN A 110 -0.88 8.71 16.13
C GLN A 110 -0.03 7.72 15.34
N TRP A 111 0.62 6.82 16.08
CA TRP A 111 1.40 5.71 15.54
C TRP A 111 0.51 4.51 15.21
N PRO A 112 0.89 3.67 14.23
CA PRO A 112 0.19 2.43 13.93
C PRO A 112 0.21 1.45 15.10
N GLN A 113 -0.91 0.78 15.30
CA GLN A 113 -1.11 -0.34 16.22
C GLN A 113 -1.20 -1.62 15.41
N LEU A 114 -0.25 -2.52 15.61
CA LEU A 114 -0.17 -3.80 14.95
C LEU A 114 -0.66 -4.89 15.92
N GLN A 115 -1.71 -5.59 15.51
CA GLN A 115 -2.14 -6.84 16.14
C GLN A 115 -1.37 -8.00 15.53
N VAL A 116 -0.93 -8.91 16.38
CA VAL A 116 -0.17 -10.11 16.04
C VAL A 116 -0.90 -11.29 16.66
N ALA A 117 -1.42 -12.21 15.86
CA ALA A 117 -2.15 -13.38 16.35
C ALA A 117 -1.53 -14.71 15.88
N GLY A 118 -1.84 -15.78 16.61
CA GLY A 118 -1.29 -17.13 16.39
C GLY A 118 -0.10 -17.47 17.30
N LEU A 119 0.10 -16.74 18.40
CA LEU A 119 1.23 -16.96 19.30
C LEU A 119 0.97 -18.10 20.31
N ALA A 120 2.04 -18.64 20.90
CA ALA A 120 2.02 -19.78 21.81
C ALA A 120 1.51 -19.45 23.22
N GLN A 121 1.91 -18.31 23.78
CA GLN A 121 1.59 -17.93 25.16
C GLN A 121 0.32 -17.08 25.25
N ASP A 122 0.21 -16.08 24.38
CA ASP A 122 -0.94 -15.19 24.26
C ASP A 122 -1.44 -15.27 22.82
N PRO A 123 -2.63 -15.83 22.54
CA PRO A 123 -3.09 -16.04 21.18
C PRO A 123 -3.10 -14.75 20.34
N GLU A 124 -3.11 -13.57 20.98
CA GLU A 124 -3.04 -12.28 20.33
C GLU A 124 -2.27 -11.22 21.15
N ALA A 125 -1.36 -10.50 20.51
CA ALA A 125 -0.69 -9.34 21.10
C ALA A 125 -0.95 -8.07 20.27
N THR A 126 -1.11 -6.93 20.95
CA THR A 126 -1.18 -5.61 20.29
C THR A 126 0.07 -4.80 20.62
N VAL A 127 0.76 -4.31 19.60
CA VAL A 127 1.96 -3.47 19.74
C VAL A 127 1.80 -2.13 19.03
N THR A 128 2.26 -1.06 19.66
CA THR A 128 2.37 0.24 18.98
C THR A 128 3.74 0.35 18.31
N VAL A 129 3.77 0.57 17.00
CA VAL A 129 5.01 0.59 16.21
C VAL A 129 5.48 2.03 16.00
N LYS A 130 6.44 2.47 16.83
CA LYS A 130 7.06 3.81 16.73
C LYS A 130 8.37 3.74 15.96
N GLY A 131 8.38 4.25 14.73
CA GLY A 131 9.55 4.16 13.84
C GLY A 131 9.97 2.71 13.58
N ALA A 132 11.26 2.46 13.36
CA ALA A 132 11.79 1.12 13.14
C ALA A 132 11.96 0.34 14.45
N ARG A 133 11.43 -0.88 14.50
CA ARG A 133 11.48 -1.79 15.66
C ARG A 133 11.61 -3.24 15.21
N THR A 134 12.08 -4.09 16.11
CA THR A 134 12.10 -5.54 15.94
C THR A 134 11.33 -6.17 17.08
N PHE A 135 10.40 -7.05 16.76
CA PHE A 135 9.64 -7.84 17.71
C PHE A 135 9.99 -9.32 17.55
N LEU A 136 9.96 -10.04 18.67
CA LEU A 136 10.12 -11.49 18.73
C LEU A 136 8.84 -12.08 19.29
N PHE A 137 8.33 -13.12 18.64
CA PHE A 137 7.13 -13.83 19.06
C PHE A 137 7.36 -15.33 18.96
N ASP A 138 6.77 -16.10 19.87
CA ASP A 138 6.76 -17.56 19.76
C ASP A 138 5.42 -17.98 19.18
N LEU A 139 5.42 -18.73 18.07
CA LEU A 139 4.21 -19.23 17.43
C LEU A 139 3.76 -20.54 18.04
N ALA A 140 2.44 -20.66 18.21
CA ALA A 140 1.83 -21.93 18.57
C ALA A 140 2.00 -22.95 17.41
N PRO A 141 2.25 -24.24 17.72
CA PRO A 141 2.29 -25.29 16.71
C PRO A 141 1.02 -25.31 15.84
N GLY A 142 1.18 -25.40 14.52
CA GLY A 142 0.07 -25.49 13.57
C GLY A 142 -0.80 -24.23 13.44
N LYS A 143 -0.41 -23.09 14.04
CA LYS A 143 -1.11 -21.81 13.88
C LYS A 143 -0.45 -20.92 12.85
N LYS A 144 -1.27 -20.30 12.00
CA LYS A 144 -0.83 -19.25 11.08
C LYS A 144 -0.50 -17.97 11.85
N LEU A 145 0.51 -17.23 11.38
CA LEU A 145 0.79 -15.89 11.88
C LEU A 145 -0.12 -14.89 11.18
N SER A 146 -0.86 -14.10 11.95
CA SER A 146 -1.69 -13.01 11.44
C SER A 146 -1.14 -11.66 11.91
N LEU A 147 -0.92 -10.74 10.97
CA LEU A 147 -0.47 -9.38 11.23
C LEU A 147 -1.52 -8.40 10.72
N ARG A 148 -2.10 -7.58 11.60
CA ARG A 148 -3.20 -6.68 11.25
C ARG A 148 -2.98 -5.26 11.79
N LEU A 149 -3.14 -4.26 10.93
CA LEU A 149 -3.17 -2.86 11.37
C LEU A 149 -4.55 -2.54 11.97
N LEU A 150 -4.58 -2.18 13.25
CA LEU A 150 -5.83 -1.95 13.99
C LEU A 150 -6.42 -0.55 13.81
N ASN A 151 -5.57 0.43 13.56
CA ASN A 151 -5.96 1.83 13.47
C ASN A 151 -5.56 2.43 12.11
N PRO A 152 -5.93 1.84 10.96
CA PRO A 152 -5.56 2.42 9.67
C PRO A 152 -6.10 3.85 9.55
N LEU A 153 -5.33 4.70 8.89
CA LEU A 153 -5.77 6.04 8.51
C LEU A 153 -5.35 6.22 7.06
N VAL A 154 -6.32 6.37 6.18
CA VAL A 154 -6.12 6.74 4.79
C VAL A 154 -6.94 8.00 4.56
N LYS A 155 -6.28 9.15 4.49
CA LYS A 155 -6.91 10.34 3.92
C LYS A 155 -6.42 10.45 2.48
N GLU A 156 -7.34 10.18 1.57
CA GLU A 156 -7.12 10.46 0.16
C GLU A 156 -7.25 11.96 -0.07
N ALA A 157 -6.40 12.51 -0.92
CA ALA A 157 -6.79 13.68 -1.66
C ALA A 157 -6.71 13.43 -3.14
N VAL A 158 -7.59 14.15 -3.82
CA VAL A 158 -7.53 14.35 -5.25
C VAL A 158 -6.45 15.40 -5.50
N ASN A 159 -5.52 15.15 -6.43
CA ASN A 159 -4.61 16.20 -6.87
C ASN A 159 -5.42 17.25 -7.63
N SER A 160 -5.90 18.28 -6.95
CA SER A 160 -6.86 19.20 -7.57
C SER A 160 -6.22 20.27 -8.46
N GLN A 161 -4.91 20.21 -8.73
CA GLN A 161 -4.20 21.30 -9.39
C GLN A 161 -3.72 20.92 -10.79
N LEU A 162 -4.61 21.06 -11.76
CA LEU A 162 -4.26 21.21 -13.17
C LEU A 162 -4.49 22.66 -13.58
N ARG A 163 -3.47 23.32 -14.14
CA ARG A 163 -3.62 24.61 -14.81
C ARG A 163 -3.49 24.41 -16.31
N VAL A 164 -4.57 24.67 -17.05
CA VAL A 164 -4.58 24.62 -18.51
C VAL A 164 -4.71 26.03 -19.05
N ALA A 165 -3.81 26.44 -19.92
CA ALA A 165 -3.94 27.64 -20.74
C ALA A 165 -4.11 27.19 -22.20
N VAL A 166 -5.07 27.79 -22.90
CA VAL A 166 -5.33 27.52 -24.33
C VAL A 166 -5.15 28.83 -25.08
N SER A 167 -4.30 28.82 -26.10
CA SER A 167 -4.09 29.94 -27.01
C SER A 167 -4.32 29.48 -28.45
N PHE A 168 -4.89 30.35 -29.27
CA PHE A 168 -5.06 30.13 -30.70
C PHE A 168 -4.10 31.06 -31.45
N GLU A 169 -3.26 30.49 -32.29
CA GLU A 169 -2.41 31.23 -33.21
C GLU A 169 -3.11 31.23 -34.58
N PRO A 170 -3.54 32.39 -35.13
CA PRO A 170 -4.02 32.43 -36.51
C PRO A 170 -2.86 32.06 -37.45
N GLN A 171 -3.15 31.23 -38.45
CA GLN A 171 -2.19 30.96 -39.54
C GLN A 171 -2.09 32.15 -40.49
#